data_AF-A0AAN7QDH5-F1
#
_entry.id   AF-A0AAN7QDH5-F1
#
_cell.length_a   1.000
_cell.length_b   1.000
_cell.length_c   1.000
_cell.angle_alpha   90.00
_cell.angle_beta   90.00
_cell.angle_gamma   90.00
#
_symmetry.space_group_name_H-M   'P 1'
#
loop_
_entity.id
_entity.type
_entity.pdbx_description
1 polymer ?
#
loop_
_entity_poly.entity_id
_entity_poly.type
_entity_poly.pdbx_seq_one_letter_code
_entity_poly.pdbx_strand_id
1 'polypeptide(L)'
;MEAYPGNHRAFCIRAYYRNGDSIVSAQRLYRTEFNVRNAPKDDTIRKWIRMFENTGSSVKIQHPDLHFCRWLNQSVITKKNVSTYIPQRKS
;
A
#
# COMPACT_ATOMS: atom_id res chain seq x y z
N MET A 1 -8.89 15.89 2.79
CA MET A 1 -8.03 15.42 3.90
C MET A 1 -7.83 13.93 3.72
N GLU A 2 -6.65 13.48 3.27
CA GLU A 2 -6.41 12.04 3.08
C GLU A 2 -6.15 11.38 4.45
N ALA A 3 -7.11 10.60 4.95
CA ALA A 3 -7.05 9.95 6.26
C ALA A 3 -5.92 8.90 6.40
N TYR A 4 -5.29 8.50 5.29
CA TYR A 4 -4.17 7.56 5.28
C TYR A 4 -3.16 7.96 4.19
N PRO A 5 -1.91 8.27 4.54
CA PRO A 5 -0.87 8.60 3.57
C PRO A 5 -0.46 7.36 2.77
N GLY A 6 0.12 7.55 1.58
CA GLY A 6 0.46 6.47 0.65
C GLY A 6 1.20 5.30 1.31
N ASN A 7 2.25 5.57 2.07
CA ASN A 7 3.05 4.56 2.78
C ASN A 7 2.23 3.60 3.67
N HIS A 8 1.16 4.07 4.32
CA HIS A 8 0.27 3.21 5.11
C HIS A 8 -0.53 2.25 4.21
N ARG A 9 -0.97 2.75 3.05
CA ARG A 9 -1.66 1.93 2.03
C ARG A 9 -0.73 0.85 1.46
N ALA A 10 0.53 1.19 1.15
CA ALA A 10 1.55 0.22 0.69
C ALA A 10 1.68 -0.93 1.65
N PHE A 11 1.84 -0.58 2.92
CA PHE A 11 2.12 -1.56 3.94
C PHE A 11 0.97 -2.57 4.00
N CYS A 12 -0.28 -2.10 4.01
CA CYS A 12 -1.46 -2.96 4.00
C CYS A 12 -1.53 -3.86 2.75
N ILE A 13 -1.30 -3.32 1.55
CA ILE A 13 -1.33 -4.11 0.30
C ILE A 13 -0.21 -5.16 0.31
N ARG A 14 1.01 -4.79 0.73
CA ARG A 14 2.14 -5.72 0.82
C ARG A 14 1.91 -6.80 1.87
N ALA A 15 1.40 -6.42 3.04
CA ALA A 15 1.09 -7.36 4.11
C ALA A 15 -0.05 -8.31 3.71
N TYR A 16 -1.03 -7.85 2.94
CA TYR A 16 -2.09 -8.69 2.37
C TYR A 16 -1.52 -9.79 1.49
N TYR A 17 -0.77 -9.45 0.44
CA TYR A 17 -0.22 -10.45 -0.48
C TYR A 17 0.84 -11.37 0.17
N ARG A 18 1.63 -10.88 1.13
CA ARG A 18 2.64 -11.71 1.84
C ARG A 18 2.04 -12.72 2.81
N ASN A 19 0.81 -12.51 3.28
CA ASN A 19 0.15 -13.36 4.28
C ASN A 19 -1.05 -14.11 3.70
N GLY A 20 -0.99 -14.46 2.40
CA GLY A 20 -2.02 -15.26 1.74
C GLY A 20 -3.37 -14.56 1.66
N ASP A 21 -3.37 -13.30 1.21
CA ASP A 21 -4.58 -12.53 0.91
C ASP A 21 -5.50 -12.31 2.15
N SER A 22 -4.87 -12.25 3.33
CA SER A 22 -5.58 -12.07 4.59
C SER A 22 -5.61 -10.60 5.04
N ILE A 23 -6.78 -9.96 4.93
CA ILE A 23 -7.01 -8.59 5.42
C ILE A 23 -6.79 -8.49 6.93
N VAL A 24 -7.23 -9.50 7.70
CA VAL A 24 -7.07 -9.53 9.15
C VAL A 24 -5.58 -9.54 9.53
N SER A 25 -4.78 -10.32 8.81
CA SER A 25 -3.32 -10.36 9.01
C SER A 25 -2.67 -9.02 8.67
N ALA A 26 -3.09 -8.39 7.56
CA ALA A 26 -2.61 -7.07 7.18
C ALA A 26 -2.93 -6.01 8.24
N GLN A 27 -4.15 -6.01 8.81
CA GLN A 27 -4.52 -5.11 9.90
C GLN A 27 -3.73 -5.36 11.17
N ARG A 28 -3.52 -6.62 11.56
CA ARG A 28 -2.72 -6.98 12.75
C ARG A 28 -1.29 -6.46 12.60
N LEU A 29 -0.65 -6.75 11.47
CA LEU A 29 0.70 -6.28 11.17
C LEU A 29 0.76 -4.75 11.11
N TYR A 30 -0.25 -4.10 10.56
CA TYR A 30 -0.31 -2.63 10.51
C TYR A 30 -0.37 -2.01 11.90
N ARG A 31 -1.16 -2.58 12.82
CA ARG A 31 -1.22 -2.10 14.22
C ARG A 31 0.14 -2.24 14.91
N THR A 32 0.82 -3.36 14.69
CA THR A 32 2.15 -3.61 15.25
C THR A 32 3.20 -2.67 14.67
N GLU A 33 3.24 -2.50 13.34
CA GLU A 33 4.25 -1.68 12.65
C GLU A 33 4.14 -0.20 12.99
N PHE A 34 2.92 0.34 12.94
CA PHE A 34 2.69 1.78 13.16
C PHE A 34 2.39 2.11 14.62
N ASN A 35 2.39 1.11 15.51
CA ASN A 35 2.02 1.24 16.93
C ASN A 35 0.69 1.99 17.13
N VAL A 36 -0.32 1.65 16.31
CA VAL A 36 -1.65 2.27 16.34
C VAL A 36 -2.72 1.27 16.72
N ARG A 37 -3.70 1.71 17.52
CA ARG A 37 -4.86 0.88 17.88
C ARG A 37 -5.83 0.70 16.70
N ASN A 38 -5.99 1.76 15.91
CA ASN A 38 -6.94 1.80 14.81
C ASN A 38 -6.25 1.42 13.50
N ALA A 39 -6.65 0.27 12.96
CA ALA A 39 -6.27 -0.13 11.61
C ALA A 39 -7.33 0.35 10.59
N PRO A 40 -6.95 0.53 9.32
CA PRO A 40 -7.91 0.76 8.26
C PRO A 40 -8.97 -0.34 8.23
N LYS A 41 -10.23 0.05 7.97
CA LYS A 41 -11.34 -0.90 7.81
C LYS A 41 -11.08 -1.85 6.65
N ASP A 42 -11.70 -3.01 6.70
CA ASP A 42 -11.62 -4.03 5.66
C ASP A 42 -12.03 -3.50 4.28
N ASP A 43 -13.12 -2.73 4.21
CA ASP A 43 -13.57 -2.07 2.97
C ASP A 43 -12.51 -1.12 2.39
N THR A 44 -11.80 -0.41 3.27
CA THR A 44 -10.74 0.52 2.87
C THR A 44 -9.56 -0.22 2.29
N ILE A 45 -9.13 -1.31 2.93
CA ILE A 45 -8.05 -2.17 2.45
C ILE A 45 -8.43 -2.83 1.12
N ARG A 46 -9.66 -3.35 1.01
CA ARG A 46 -10.18 -3.95 -0.22
C ARG A 46 -10.23 -2.93 -1.36
N LYS A 47 -10.62 -1.69 -1.09
CA LYS A 47 -10.56 -0.60 -2.09
C LYS A 47 -9.13 -0.34 -2.56
N TRP A 48 -8.16 -0.30 -1.66
CA TRP A 48 -6.75 -0.11 -2.04
C TRP A 48 -6.21 -1.26 -2.88
N ILE A 49 -6.53 -2.50 -2.52
CA ILE A 49 -6.18 -3.69 -3.30
C ILE A 49 -6.79 -3.61 -4.70
N ARG A 50 -8.10 -3.33 -4.81
CA ARG A 50 -8.78 -3.16 -6.11
C ARG A 50 -8.17 -2.04 -6.94
N MET A 51 -7.85 -0.90 -6.34
CA MET A 51 -7.19 0.20 -7.05
C MET A 51 -5.80 -0.20 -7.52
N PHE A 52 -5.04 -0.95 -6.71
CA PHE A 52 -3.73 -1.48 -7.09
C PHE A 52 -3.82 -2.49 -8.24
N GLU A 53 -4.74 -3.45 -8.17
CA GLU A 53 -4.99 -4.44 -9.21
C GLU A 53 -5.47 -3.80 -10.52
N ASN A 54 -6.39 -2.82 -10.41
CA ASN A 54 -6.93 -2.10 -11.56
C ASN A 54 -5.90 -1.15 -12.21
N THR A 55 -4.95 -0.63 -11.43
CA THR A 55 -3.81 0.14 -11.97
C THR A 55 -2.82 -0.77 -12.73
N GLY A 56 -3.03 -2.09 -12.69
CA GLY A 56 -2.17 -3.13 -13.22
C GLY A 56 -2.00 -3.18 -14.74
N SER A 57 -2.81 -2.53 -15.58
CA SER A 57 -2.47 -2.35 -17.02
C SER A 57 -3.44 -1.45 -17.80
N SER A 58 -2.86 -0.72 -18.76
CA SER A 58 -3.46 -0.15 -19.97
C SER A 58 -4.23 1.18 -19.86
N VAL A 59 -3.47 2.28 -20.02
CA VAL A 59 -3.84 3.58 -20.63
C VAL A 59 -4.30 4.75 -19.72
N LYS A 60 -3.52 5.84 -19.83
CA LYS A 60 -3.63 7.26 -19.40
C LYS A 60 -3.50 7.61 -17.90
N ILE A 61 -2.27 8.04 -17.60
CA ILE A 61 -1.70 8.48 -16.33
C ILE A 61 -2.05 9.95 -16.07
N GLN A 62 -2.76 10.24 -14.98
CA GLN A 62 -2.99 11.60 -14.46
C GLN A 62 -3.04 11.63 -12.91
N HIS A 63 -2.04 11.12 -12.16
CA HIS A 63 -1.93 11.47 -10.73
C HIS A 63 -0.56 11.14 -10.10
N PRO A 64 -0.03 11.97 -9.16
CA PRO A 64 1.22 11.72 -8.43
C PRO A 64 1.22 10.47 -7.53
N ASP A 65 0.07 9.81 -7.33
CA ASP A 65 -0.05 8.56 -6.56
C ASP A 65 0.52 7.33 -7.31
N LEU A 66 0.90 7.49 -8.59
CA LEU A 66 1.34 6.40 -9.48
C LEU A 66 2.81 6.00 -9.36
N HIS A 67 3.70 6.89 -8.89
CA HIS A 67 5.09 6.50 -8.62
C HIS A 67 5.15 5.37 -7.58
N PHE A 68 4.22 5.44 -6.64
CA PHE A 68 4.08 4.50 -5.55
C PHE A 68 3.50 3.13 -5.99
N CYS A 69 2.42 3.13 -6.78
CA CYS A 69 1.84 1.90 -7.32
C CYS A 69 2.84 1.14 -8.23
N ARG A 70 3.58 1.87 -9.08
CA ARG A 70 4.60 1.29 -9.97
C ARG A 70 5.75 0.67 -9.19
N TRP A 71 6.20 1.35 -8.13
CA TRP A 71 7.29 0.89 -7.29
C TRP A 71 6.89 -0.32 -6.39
N LEU A 72 5.65 -0.36 -5.88
CA LEU A 72 5.13 -1.54 -5.16
C LEU A 72 5.02 -2.77 -6.06
N ASN A 73 4.51 -2.59 -7.27
CA ASN A 73 4.40 -3.66 -8.25
C ASN A 73 5.79 -4.24 -8.59
N GLN A 74 6.78 -3.37 -8.83
CA GLN A 74 8.18 -3.77 -9.02
C GLN A 74 8.77 -4.48 -7.78
N SER A 75 8.43 -4.06 -6.56
CA SER A 75 8.95 -4.64 -5.31
C SER A 75 8.34 -6.02 -4.98
N VAL A 76 7.05 -6.20 -5.27
CA VAL A 76 6.36 -7.50 -5.15
C VAL A 76 6.95 -8.49 -6.16
N ILE A 77 7.17 -8.06 -7.41
CA ILE A 77 7.77 -8.89 -8.47
C ILE A 77 9.24 -9.25 -8.14
N THR A 78 10.01 -8.32 -7.57
CA THR A 78 11.47 -8.51 -7.37
C THR A 78 11.88 -9.05 -6.00
N LYS A 79 10.94 -9.28 -5.06
CA LYS A 79 11.23 -9.71 -3.66
C LYS A 79 12.31 -8.89 -2.94
N LYS A 80 12.55 -7.63 -3.32
CA LYS A 80 13.56 -6.78 -2.67
C LYS A 80 13.01 -6.13 -1.40
N ASN A 81 13.82 -6.13 -0.34
CA ASN A 81 13.48 -5.56 0.96
C ASN A 81 13.40 -4.03 0.86
N VAL A 82 12.31 -3.45 1.38
CA VAL A 82 11.99 -2.03 1.25
C VAL A 82 12.08 -1.41 2.62
N SER A 83 13.22 -0.76 2.89
CA SER A 83 13.41 0.06 4.09
C SER A 83 13.51 1.56 3.80
N THR A 84 13.32 2.01 2.56
CA THR A 84 13.57 3.42 2.20
C THR A 84 12.58 3.94 1.16
N TYR A 85 11.41 4.37 1.62
CA TYR A 85 10.61 5.37 0.89
C TYR A 85 10.38 6.57 1.80
N ILE A 86 11.21 7.60 1.62
CA ILE A 86 11.02 8.92 2.22
C ILE A 86 10.41 9.79 1.10
N PRO A 87 9.13 10.18 1.17
CA PRO A 87 8.58 11.13 0.22
C PRO A 87 9.30 12.46 0.44
N GLN A 88 10.02 12.93 -0.58
CA GLN A 88 10.62 14.27 -0.59
C GLN A 88 9.50 15.30 -0.40
N ARG A 89 9.44 15.91 0.79
CA ARG A 89 8.69 17.16 1.00
C ARG A 89 9.32 18.19 0.07
N LYS A 90 8.59 18.59 -0.98
CA LYS A 90 8.91 19.84 -1.65
C LYS A 90 8.70 20.97 -0.63
N SER A 91 9.80 21.63 -0.29
CA SER A 91 9.82 22.92 0.40
C SER A 91 9.19 24.01 -0.46
#